data_AF-A0A843DMD2-F1
#
_entry.id   AF-A0A843DMD2-F1
#
_cell.length_a   1.000
_cell.length_b   1.000
_cell.length_c   1.000
_cell.angle_alpha   90.00
_cell.angle_beta   90.00
_cell.angle_gamma   90.00
#
_symmetry.space_group_name_H-M   'P 1'
#
loop_
_entity.id
_entity.type
_entity.pdbx_description
1 polymer ?
#
loop_
_entity_poly.entity_id
_entity_poly.type
_entity_poly.pdbx_seq_one_letter_code
_entity_poly.pdbx_strand_id
1 'polypeptide(L)'
;MAHRLIKIPPMLSATISMGIASLDGALFKEIGNCPHCGGRPMPYDTKTKNYATLLLPGGSRTVTVKVRRFLCKECGRLLYAEEPFYPDTRVGSAIVDLALSLSRTNSYSHAAAIMEALGIQMNRSSVRNYAKSNLPMTGFSSLYGLPLPNSLISLMGKSFSGTDDETAGVLRASGYPSRYMPPADNAGTAEEFFRRKMERKV
;
A
#
# COMPACT_ATOMS: atom_id res chain seq x y z
N MET A 1 -18.83 -15.32 19.67
CA MET A 1 -17.38 -15.34 20.01
C MET A 1 -17.04 -13.99 20.61
N ALA A 2 -16.55 -13.95 21.85
CA ALA A 2 -16.19 -12.70 22.50
C ALA A 2 -15.03 -12.03 21.76
N HIS A 3 -15.28 -10.88 21.12
CA HIS A 3 -14.23 -10.04 20.56
C HIS A 3 -13.36 -9.57 21.74
N ARG A 4 -12.12 -10.07 21.82
CA ARG A 4 -11.12 -9.48 22.71
C ARG A 4 -10.97 -8.03 22.27
N LEU A 5 -11.39 -7.09 23.12
CA LEU A 5 -11.29 -5.66 22.83
C LEU A 5 -9.82 -5.32 22.64
N ILE A 6 -9.46 -5.02 21.39
CA ILE A 6 -8.12 -4.56 21.05
C ILE A 6 -8.00 -3.13 21.56
N LYS A 7 -7.20 -2.94 22.60
CA LYS A 7 -6.98 -1.63 23.19
C LYS A 7 -5.89 -0.92 22.39
N ILE A 8 -6.31 -0.03 21.50
CA ILE A 8 -5.41 0.87 20.78
C ILE A 8 -5.56 2.27 21.37
N PRO A 9 -4.45 2.97 21.68
CA PRO A 9 -4.52 4.37 22.10
C PRO A 9 -5.26 5.21 21.05
N PRO A 10 -6.27 6.01 21.43
CA PRO A 10 -7.06 6.79 20.47
C PRO A 10 -6.22 7.83 19.72
N MET A 11 -5.15 8.32 20.36
CA MET A 11 -4.18 9.20 19.70
C MET A 11 -3.51 8.51 18.51
N LEU A 12 -3.13 7.23 18.66
CA LEU A 12 -2.45 6.49 17.61
C LEU A 12 -3.36 6.26 16.39
N SER A 13 -4.61 5.82 16.62
CA SER A 13 -5.56 5.61 15.53
C SER A 13 -5.93 6.93 14.83
N ALA A 14 -6.05 8.03 15.58
CA ALA A 14 -6.28 9.35 15.03
C ALA A 14 -5.11 9.81 14.13
N THR A 15 -3.87 9.71 14.61
CA THR A 15 -2.69 10.11 13.82
C THR A 15 -2.54 9.27 12.56
N ILE A 16 -2.73 7.95 12.64
CA ILE A 16 -2.69 7.06 11.47
C ILE A 16 -3.78 7.43 10.46
N SER A 17 -5.02 7.61 10.94
CA SER A 17 -6.15 7.99 10.07
C SER A 17 -5.91 9.34 9.40
N MET A 18 -5.38 10.33 10.11
CA MET A 18 -5.04 11.64 9.56
C MET A 18 -3.93 11.56 8.51
N GLY A 19 -2.84 10.84 8.78
CA GLY A 19 -1.73 10.69 7.84
C GLY A 19 -2.09 9.89 6.59
N ILE A 20 -3.02 8.93 6.69
CA ILE A 20 -3.57 8.25 5.52
C ILE A 20 -4.54 9.19 4.77
N ALA A 21 -5.44 9.88 5.48
CA ALA A 21 -6.42 10.77 4.87
C ALA A 21 -5.79 11.95 4.13
N SER A 22 -4.61 12.42 4.54
CA SER A 22 -3.90 13.48 3.86
C SER A 22 -3.42 13.09 2.45
N LEU A 23 -3.28 11.79 2.14
CA LEU A 23 -2.94 11.35 0.78
C LEU A 23 -4.10 11.49 -0.21
N ASP A 24 -5.31 11.81 0.24
CA ASP A 24 -6.48 11.82 -0.62
C ASP A 24 -6.34 12.86 -1.74
N GLY A 25 -6.40 12.39 -2.98
CA GLY A 25 -6.21 13.19 -4.19
C GLY A 25 -4.76 13.44 -4.60
N ALA A 26 -3.75 12.94 -3.85
CA ALA A 26 -2.34 13.15 -4.16
C ALA A 26 -1.98 12.61 -5.56
N LEU A 27 -1.20 13.39 -6.33
CA LEU A 27 -0.81 13.06 -7.70
C LEU A 27 0.65 12.59 -7.77
N PHE A 28 0.84 11.31 -8.08
CA PHE A 28 2.12 10.73 -8.41
C PHE A 28 2.39 10.90 -9.90
N LYS A 29 3.42 11.66 -10.26
CA LYS A 29 3.75 11.99 -11.65
C LYS A 29 5.22 11.77 -12.04
N GLU A 30 6.04 11.31 -11.11
CA GLU A 30 7.45 11.08 -11.37
C GLU A 30 7.66 9.74 -12.07
N ILE A 31 8.48 9.74 -13.11
CA ILE A 31 8.94 8.53 -13.78
C ILE A 31 10.33 8.78 -14.36
N GLY A 32 11.20 7.78 -14.29
CA GLY A 32 12.47 7.77 -15.03
C GLY A 32 12.28 7.46 -16.52
N ASN A 33 13.36 7.05 -17.17
CA ASN A 33 13.31 6.57 -18.56
C ASN A 33 12.50 5.28 -18.68
N CYS A 34 12.04 4.95 -19.89
CA CYS A 34 11.33 3.70 -20.13
C CYS A 34 12.21 2.50 -19.71
N PRO A 35 11.74 1.62 -18.81
CA PRO A 35 12.53 0.48 -18.33
C PRO A 35 12.78 -0.58 -19.41
N HIS A 36 12.09 -0.51 -20.55
CA HIS A 36 12.20 -1.50 -21.63
C HIS A 36 13.11 -1.07 -22.79
N CYS A 37 13.17 0.23 -23.11
CA CYS A 37 13.92 0.72 -24.26
C CYS A 37 14.81 1.94 -23.95
N GLY A 38 14.73 2.50 -22.75
CA GLY A 38 15.43 3.73 -22.38
C GLY A 38 14.78 5.02 -22.93
N GLY A 39 13.77 4.90 -23.79
CA GLY A 39 13.10 6.04 -24.40
C GLY A 39 12.36 6.98 -23.45
N ARG A 40 12.12 8.21 -23.92
CA ARG A 40 11.47 9.27 -23.12
C ARG A 40 9.96 9.02 -22.98
N PRO A 41 9.42 8.91 -21.74
CA PRO A 41 7.98 8.83 -21.51
C PRO A 41 7.30 10.18 -21.76
N MET A 42 6.13 10.18 -22.41
CA MET A 42 5.26 11.35 -22.53
C MET A 42 4.01 11.20 -21.67
N PRO A 43 3.55 12.27 -20.98
CA PRO A 43 2.29 12.24 -20.25
C PRO A 43 1.14 11.79 -21.16
N TYR A 44 0.34 10.83 -20.67
CA TYR A 44 -0.83 10.34 -21.39
C TYR A 44 -2.11 10.73 -20.66
N ASP A 45 -2.39 10.08 -19.53
CA ASP A 45 -3.56 10.38 -18.70
C ASP A 45 -3.27 10.10 -17.22
N THR A 46 -4.32 10.11 -16.38
CA THR A 46 -4.20 9.89 -14.94
C THR A 46 -5.18 8.83 -14.50
N LYS A 47 -4.68 7.83 -13.75
CA LYS A 47 -5.49 6.77 -13.17
C LYS A 47 -5.70 7.01 -11.69
N THR A 48 -6.95 6.99 -11.23
CA THR A 48 -7.27 7.00 -9.80
C THR A 48 -7.18 5.58 -9.25
N LYS A 49 -6.50 5.41 -8.11
CA LYS A 49 -6.35 4.15 -7.38
C LYS A 49 -6.78 4.31 -5.93
N ASN A 50 -7.40 3.29 -5.36
CA ASN A 50 -7.76 3.28 -3.95
C ASN A 50 -6.52 3.01 -3.12
N TYR A 51 -6.19 3.91 -2.19
CA TYR A 51 -5.04 3.75 -1.31
C TYR A 51 -5.42 2.97 -0.05
N ALA A 52 -6.49 3.39 0.65
CA ALA A 52 -6.99 2.73 1.85
C ALA A 52 -8.47 3.07 2.05
N THR A 53 -9.18 2.25 2.82
CA THR A 53 -10.50 2.60 3.32
C THR A 53 -10.42 2.79 4.82
N LEU A 54 -10.75 3.98 5.30
CA LEU A 54 -10.75 4.36 6.70
C LEU A 54 -12.12 4.11 7.32
N LEU A 55 -12.13 3.58 8.54
CA LEU A 55 -13.30 3.37 9.38
C LEU A 55 -13.43 4.56 10.34
N LEU A 56 -14.49 5.34 10.19
CA LEU A 56 -14.80 6.52 10.98
C LEU A 56 -16.08 6.29 11.80
N PRO A 57 -16.32 7.05 12.89
CA PRO A 57 -17.54 6.91 13.69
C PRO A 57 -18.84 7.06 12.89
N GLY A 58 -18.82 7.83 11.79
CA GLY A 58 -19.98 8.08 10.92
C GLY A 58 -20.03 7.25 9.63
N GLY A 59 -19.13 6.27 9.45
CA GLY A 59 -19.11 5.43 8.25
C GLY A 59 -17.70 5.12 7.75
N SER A 60 -17.58 4.72 6.48
CA SER A 60 -16.27 4.47 5.85
C SER A 60 -15.94 5.55 4.83
N ARG A 61 -14.65 5.92 4.76
CA ARG A 61 -14.11 6.86 3.76
C ARG A 61 -13.02 6.17 2.96
N THR A 62 -13.16 6.13 1.64
CA THR A 62 -12.08 5.64 0.76
C THR A 62 -11.13 6.78 0.44
N VAL A 63 -9.86 6.59 0.76
CA VAL A 63 -8.77 7.49 0.37
C VAL A 63 -8.27 7.05 -1.00
N THR A 64 -8.23 7.98 -1.94
CA THR A 64 -7.80 7.70 -3.32
C THR A 64 -6.58 8.51 -3.68
N VAL A 65 -5.72 7.97 -4.54
CA VAL A 65 -4.55 8.67 -5.08
C VAL A 65 -4.61 8.64 -6.60
N LYS A 66 -3.98 9.63 -7.23
CA LYS A 66 -3.90 9.78 -8.68
C LYS A 66 -2.50 9.40 -9.13
N VAL A 67 -2.40 8.53 -10.13
CA VAL A 67 -1.13 8.09 -10.71
C VAL A 67 -1.12 8.44 -12.19
N ARG A 68 -0.15 9.25 -12.61
CA ARG A 68 0.01 9.60 -14.01
C ARG A 68 0.50 8.40 -14.81
N ARG A 69 -0.10 8.18 -15.97
CA ARG A 69 0.36 7.21 -16.95
C ARG A 69 1.08 7.93 -18.07
N PHE A 70 2.06 7.25 -18.64
CA PHE A 70 2.90 7.77 -19.71
C PHE A 70 2.91 6.79 -20.87
N LEU A 71 3.01 7.32 -22.09
CA LEU A 71 3.26 6.52 -23.27
C LEU A 71 4.72 6.71 -23.68
N CYS A 72 5.46 5.60 -23.86
CA CYS A 72 6.80 5.68 -24.41
C CYS A 72 6.73 6.01 -25.91
N LYS A 73 7.44 7.05 -26.36
CA LYS A 73 7.48 7.44 -27.78
C LYS A 73 8.16 6.40 -28.67
N GLU A 74 9.11 5.64 -28.14
CA GLU A 74 9.93 4.71 -28.92
C GLU A 74 9.28 3.33 -29.04
N CYS A 75 8.85 2.75 -27.92
CA CYS A 75 8.27 1.40 -27.91
C CYS A 75 6.74 1.37 -27.82
N GLY A 76 6.08 2.53 -27.70
CA GLY A 76 4.61 2.62 -27.60
C GLY A 76 4.00 2.03 -26.32
N ARG A 77 4.81 1.58 -25.36
CA ARG A 77 4.30 0.95 -24.13
C ARG A 77 3.73 1.99 -23.16
N LEU A 78 2.65 1.60 -22.49
CA LEU A 78 2.07 2.35 -21.38
C LEU A 78 2.88 2.08 -20.10
N LEU A 79 3.34 3.15 -19.47
CA LEU A 79 4.10 3.15 -18.23
C LEU A 79 3.32 3.89 -17.15
N TYR A 80 3.56 3.52 -15.89
CA TYR A 80 3.01 4.20 -14.74
C TYR A 80 4.09 5.05 -14.08
N ALA A 81 3.71 6.22 -13.56
CA ALA A 81 4.53 6.91 -12.58
C ALA A 81 4.87 6.00 -11.40
N GLU A 82 5.94 6.33 -10.71
CA GLU A 82 6.29 5.72 -9.44
C GLU A 82 5.16 5.95 -8.46
N GLU A 83 4.69 4.85 -7.89
CA GLU A 83 3.45 4.84 -7.12
C GLU A 83 3.67 4.10 -5.80
N PRO A 84 2.97 4.48 -4.72
CA PRO A 84 3.15 3.88 -3.41
C PRO A 84 2.37 2.56 -3.30
N PHE A 85 2.39 1.72 -4.34
CA PHE A 85 1.72 0.42 -4.39
C PHE A 85 2.74 -0.65 -4.76
N TYR A 86 2.66 -1.80 -4.11
CA TYR A 86 3.34 -2.99 -4.61
C TYR A 86 2.64 -3.49 -5.88
N PRO A 87 3.36 -4.14 -6.81
CA PRO A 87 2.75 -4.80 -7.95
C PRO A 87 1.60 -5.71 -7.51
N ASP A 88 0.51 -5.66 -8.28
CA ASP A 88 -0.71 -6.45 -8.07
C ASP A 88 -1.44 -6.28 -6.72
N THR A 89 -1.08 -5.24 -5.95
CA THR A 89 -1.83 -4.89 -4.74
C THR A 89 -2.94 -3.89 -5.03
N ARG A 90 -4.04 -4.01 -4.27
CA ARG A 90 -5.21 -3.13 -4.39
C ARG A 90 -5.22 -1.97 -3.40
N VAL A 91 -4.25 -1.92 -2.50
CA VAL A 91 -4.14 -0.94 -1.41
C VAL A 91 -2.70 -0.44 -1.34
N GLY A 92 -2.50 0.71 -0.72
CA GLY A 92 -1.20 1.35 -0.58
C GLY A 92 -0.19 0.48 0.17
N SER A 93 1.07 0.61 -0.21
CA SER A 93 2.24 -0.07 0.37
C SER A 93 2.29 0.02 1.90
N ALA A 94 2.06 1.19 2.49
CA ALA A 94 2.07 1.34 3.95
C ALA A 94 1.00 0.46 4.65
N ILE A 95 -0.13 0.22 4.00
CA ILE A 95 -1.19 -0.65 4.50
C ILE A 95 -0.78 -2.12 4.37
N VAL A 96 -0.15 -2.47 3.25
CA VAL A 96 0.42 -3.81 3.01
C VAL A 96 1.52 -4.11 4.02
N ASP A 97 2.44 -3.17 4.23
CA ASP A 97 3.54 -3.28 5.20
C ASP A 97 3.02 -3.49 6.62
N LEU A 98 1.95 -2.77 6.99
CA LEU A 98 1.35 -2.93 8.31
C LEU A 98 0.74 -4.32 8.46
N ALA A 99 0.04 -4.82 7.44
CA ALA A 99 -0.51 -6.17 7.44
C ALA A 99 0.61 -7.23 7.55
N LEU A 100 1.71 -7.07 6.80
CA LEU A 100 2.89 -7.93 6.87
C LEU A 100 3.49 -7.92 8.28
N SER A 101 3.77 -6.74 8.82
CA SER A 101 4.37 -6.56 10.13
C SER A 101 3.54 -7.19 11.25
N LEU A 102 2.23 -6.93 11.27
CA LEU A 102 1.32 -7.50 12.27
C LEU A 102 1.20 -9.02 12.15
N SER A 103 1.23 -9.56 10.94
CA SER A 103 1.12 -11.00 10.70
C SER A 103 2.29 -11.84 11.22
N ARG A 104 3.44 -11.20 11.55
CA ARG A 104 4.60 -11.89 12.13
C ARG A 104 4.36 -12.34 13.56
N THR A 105 3.64 -11.55 14.33
CA THR A 105 3.42 -11.76 15.77
C THR A 105 1.98 -12.11 16.09
N ASN A 106 1.08 -12.06 15.10
CA ASN A 106 -0.35 -12.30 15.27
C ASN A 106 -0.90 -13.24 14.21
N SER A 107 -1.97 -13.95 14.55
CA SER A 107 -2.76 -14.66 13.54
C SER A 107 -3.34 -13.68 12.53
N TYR A 108 -3.60 -14.11 11.28
CA TYR A 108 -4.15 -13.24 10.24
C TYR A 108 -5.49 -12.60 10.64
N SER A 109 -6.30 -13.28 11.45
CA SER A 109 -7.55 -12.73 11.99
C SER A 109 -7.29 -11.63 13.00
N HIS A 110 -6.31 -11.82 13.89
CA HIS A 110 -5.97 -10.83 14.91
C HIS A 110 -5.28 -9.61 14.29
N ALA A 111 -4.40 -9.80 13.31
CA ALA A 111 -3.80 -8.72 12.54
C ALA A 111 -4.86 -7.85 11.83
N ALA A 112 -5.85 -8.47 11.17
CA ALA A 112 -6.97 -7.74 10.55
C ALA A 112 -7.77 -6.94 11.60
N ALA A 113 -8.08 -7.54 12.75
CA ALA A 113 -8.79 -6.86 13.82
C ALA A 113 -7.98 -5.69 14.43
N ILE A 114 -6.64 -5.81 14.52
CA ILE A 114 -5.76 -4.69 14.92
C ILE A 114 -5.85 -3.55 13.91
N MET A 115 -5.82 -3.85 12.60
CA MET A 115 -5.96 -2.83 11.55
C MET A 115 -7.32 -2.13 11.62
N GLU A 116 -8.40 -2.87 11.83
CA GLU A 116 -9.74 -2.28 12.00
C GLU A 116 -9.81 -1.37 13.24
N ALA A 117 -9.21 -1.78 14.35
CA ALA A 117 -9.12 -0.97 15.56
C ALA A 117 -8.19 0.26 15.41
N LEU A 118 -7.26 0.25 14.45
CA LEU A 118 -6.50 1.44 14.02
C LEU A 118 -7.30 2.36 13.08
N GLY A 119 -8.52 1.97 12.70
CA GLY A 119 -9.37 2.72 11.77
C GLY A 119 -9.14 2.36 10.31
N ILE A 120 -8.52 1.21 10.00
CA ILE A 120 -8.21 0.78 8.63
C ILE A 120 -9.02 -0.47 8.29
N GLN A 121 -9.87 -0.39 7.26
CA GLN A 121 -10.63 -1.55 6.82
C GLN A 121 -9.70 -2.58 6.15
N MET A 122 -9.59 -3.76 6.75
CA MET A 122 -8.81 -4.86 6.19
C MET A 122 -9.41 -6.21 6.59
N ASN A 123 -9.53 -7.13 5.63
CA ASN A 123 -10.03 -8.46 5.91
C ASN A 123 -8.89 -9.49 6.12
N ARG A 124 -9.20 -10.56 6.85
CA ARG A 124 -8.28 -11.68 7.13
C ARG A 124 -7.65 -12.27 5.86
N SER A 125 -8.41 -12.39 4.78
CA SER A 125 -7.95 -13.02 3.53
C SER A 125 -6.88 -12.20 2.83
N SER A 126 -7.04 -10.87 2.80
CA SER A 126 -6.07 -9.92 2.28
C SER A 126 -4.78 -9.95 3.10
N VAL A 127 -4.89 -9.91 4.43
CA VAL A 127 -3.71 -10.06 5.32
C VAL A 127 -2.98 -11.37 5.04
N ARG A 128 -3.70 -12.50 4.96
CA ARG A 128 -3.12 -13.80 4.63
C ARG A 128 -2.42 -13.79 3.27
N ASN A 129 -3.04 -13.15 2.27
CA ASN A 129 -2.47 -13.08 0.93
C ASN A 129 -1.17 -12.30 0.96
N TYR A 130 -1.14 -11.10 1.55
CA TYR A 130 0.08 -10.32 1.68
C TYR A 130 1.16 -11.06 2.46
N ALA A 131 0.83 -11.66 3.61
CA ALA A 131 1.77 -12.41 4.43
C ALA A 131 2.38 -13.65 3.73
N LYS A 132 1.65 -14.22 2.76
CA LYS A 132 2.13 -15.32 1.92
C LYS A 132 2.76 -14.86 0.61
N SER A 133 2.69 -13.56 0.32
CA SER A 133 3.31 -12.98 -0.87
C SER A 133 4.79 -12.85 -0.59
N ASN A 134 5.61 -13.06 -1.62
CA ASN A 134 7.03 -12.78 -1.55
C ASN A 134 7.21 -11.25 -1.70
N LEU A 135 6.75 -10.48 -0.72
CA LEU A 135 6.88 -9.02 -0.67
C LEU A 135 8.06 -8.65 0.25
N PRO A 136 8.77 -7.55 -0.05
CA PRO A 136 9.90 -7.16 0.76
C PRO A 136 9.42 -6.74 2.15
N MET A 137 10.15 -7.15 3.19
CA MET A 137 9.85 -6.69 4.53
C MET A 137 10.51 -5.33 4.76
N THR A 138 9.70 -4.31 4.93
CA THR A 138 10.17 -2.97 5.28
C THR A 138 10.56 -2.92 6.76
N GLY A 139 11.46 -2.00 7.10
CA GLY A 139 11.83 -1.75 8.49
C GLY A 139 10.60 -1.31 9.30
N PHE A 140 10.47 -1.83 10.52
CA PHE A 140 9.42 -1.46 11.46
C PHE A 140 10.00 -1.02 12.79
N SER A 141 9.29 -0.12 13.46
CA SER A 141 9.61 0.36 14.80
C SER A 141 8.47 0.00 15.75
N SER A 142 8.79 -0.30 17.01
CA SER A 142 7.75 -0.55 18.01
C SER A 142 7.20 0.78 18.53
N LEU A 143 5.90 1.00 18.34
CA LEU A 143 5.19 2.15 18.88
C LEU A 143 3.96 1.66 19.63
N TYR A 144 3.84 1.99 20.91
CA TYR A 144 2.77 1.48 21.79
C TYR A 144 2.65 -0.06 21.79
N GLY A 145 3.76 -0.78 21.61
CA GLY A 145 3.77 -2.24 21.54
C GLY A 145 3.32 -2.83 20.20
N LEU A 146 3.01 -2.00 19.20
CA LEU A 146 2.69 -2.44 17.84
C LEU A 146 3.91 -2.29 16.93
N PRO A 147 4.21 -3.29 16.07
CA PRO A 147 5.28 -3.18 15.09
C PRO A 147 4.81 -2.35 13.89
N LEU A 148 5.04 -1.03 13.92
CA LEU A 148 4.60 -0.12 12.87
C LEU A 148 5.68 0.02 11.79
N PRO A 149 5.34 -0.15 10.50
CA PRO A 149 6.28 0.09 9.41
C PRO A 149 6.76 1.54 9.35
N ASN A 150 8.02 1.74 8.96
CA ASN A 150 8.59 3.08 8.77
C ASN A 150 7.85 3.87 7.68
N SER A 151 7.30 3.18 6.67
CA SER A 151 6.45 3.78 5.63
C SER A 151 5.20 4.43 6.22
N LEU A 152 4.57 3.78 7.21
CA LEU A 152 3.40 4.30 7.93
C LEU A 152 3.77 5.44 8.89
N ILE A 153 4.86 5.29 9.65
CA ILE A 153 5.36 6.32 10.56
C ILE A 153 5.68 7.61 9.80
N SER A 154 6.26 7.49 8.60
CA SER A 154 6.56 8.65 7.75
C SER A 154 5.30 9.38 7.27
N LEU A 155 4.18 8.67 7.11
CA LEU A 155 2.89 9.29 6.76
C LEU A 155 2.27 10.03 7.96
N MET A 156 2.43 9.48 9.16
CA MET A 156 1.89 10.09 10.39
C MET A 156 2.44 11.50 10.67
N GLY A 157 3.69 11.76 10.26
CA GLY A 157 4.37 13.04 10.49
C GLY A 157 4.23 14.07 9.37
N LYS A 158 3.48 13.77 8.29
CA LYS A 158 3.39 14.63 7.10
C LYS A 158 2.00 15.21 6.92
N SER A 159 1.93 16.52 6.73
CA SER A 159 0.77 17.20 6.14
C SER A 159 0.97 17.25 4.63
N PHE A 160 0.00 16.78 3.85
CA PHE A 160 0.09 16.80 2.39
C PHE A 160 -0.73 17.97 1.85
N SER A 161 -0.04 18.87 1.14
CA SER A 161 -0.61 19.95 0.34
C SER A 161 -0.69 19.58 -1.16
N GLY A 162 -0.13 18.43 -1.55
CA GLY A 162 -0.13 17.94 -2.93
C GLY A 162 1.08 18.41 -3.75
N THR A 163 2.17 18.78 -3.07
CA THR A 163 3.42 19.18 -3.74
C THR A 163 4.22 17.95 -4.17
N ASP A 164 5.08 18.14 -5.18
CA ASP A 164 5.89 17.06 -5.75
C ASP A 164 6.83 16.44 -4.68
N ASP A 165 7.46 17.29 -3.87
CA ASP A 165 8.38 16.89 -2.79
C ASP A 165 7.71 15.98 -1.75
N GLU A 166 6.43 16.20 -1.46
CA GLU A 166 5.66 15.38 -0.53
C GLU A 166 5.43 13.97 -1.08
N THR A 167 5.01 13.87 -2.36
CA THR A 167 4.78 12.58 -3.02
C THR A 167 6.07 11.78 -3.19
N ALA A 168 7.17 12.44 -3.56
CA ALA A 168 8.51 11.85 -3.61
C ALA A 168 8.95 11.37 -2.21
N GLY A 169 8.56 12.08 -1.16
CA GLY A 169 8.81 11.65 0.22
C GLY A 169 8.07 10.37 0.63
N VAL A 170 6.83 10.16 0.15
CA VAL A 170 6.07 8.91 0.37
C VAL A 170 6.74 7.74 -0.34
N LEU A 171 7.17 7.95 -1.58
CA LEU A 171 7.87 6.92 -2.36
C LEU A 171 9.18 6.52 -1.70
N ARG A 172 9.96 7.49 -1.20
CA ARG A 172 11.20 7.24 -0.45
C ARG A 172 10.94 6.46 0.83
N ALA A 173 9.94 6.86 1.62
CA ALA A 173 9.60 6.19 2.88
C ALA A 173 9.08 4.76 2.68
N SER A 174 8.42 4.49 1.55
CA SER A 174 7.92 3.16 1.18
C SER A 174 8.94 2.32 0.42
N GLY A 175 10.13 2.85 0.12
CA GLY A 175 11.18 2.12 -0.59
C GLY A 175 10.86 1.86 -2.06
N TYR A 176 10.11 2.75 -2.71
CA TYR A 176 9.71 2.63 -4.13
C TYR A 176 9.03 1.29 -4.46
N PRO A 177 7.86 1.02 -3.85
CA PRO A 177 7.22 -0.30 -3.92
C PRO A 177 6.82 -0.70 -5.33
N SER A 178 6.52 0.26 -6.22
CA SER A 178 6.20 -0.02 -7.63
C SER A 178 7.37 -0.57 -8.44
N ARG A 179 8.61 -0.38 -7.97
CA ARG A 179 9.82 -0.94 -8.60
C ARG A 179 10.11 -2.36 -8.12
N TYR A 180 9.36 -2.87 -7.16
CA TYR A 180 9.56 -4.21 -6.63
C TYR A 180 9.39 -5.26 -7.74
N MET A 181 10.38 -6.13 -7.90
CA MET A 181 10.29 -7.30 -8.76
C MET A 181 10.33 -8.54 -7.86
N PRO A 182 9.28 -9.38 -7.86
CA PRO A 182 9.32 -10.63 -7.12
C PRO A 182 10.44 -11.54 -7.68
N PRO A 183 11.09 -12.34 -6.83
CA PRO A 183 12.05 -13.36 -7.26
C PRO A 183 11.46 -14.30 -8.32
N ALA A 184 12.34 -14.83 -9.19
CA ALA A 184 11.97 -15.60 -10.39
C ALA A 184 11.24 -16.93 -10.11
N ASP A 185 11.13 -17.35 -8.85
CA ASP A 185 10.40 -18.54 -8.44
C ASP A 185 8.86 -18.38 -8.51
N ASN A 186 8.36 -17.15 -8.75
CA ASN A 186 6.93 -16.80 -8.86
C ASN A 186 6.09 -17.25 -7.66
N ALA A 187 6.72 -17.63 -6.55
CA ALA A 187 6.03 -18.08 -5.35
C ALA A 187 5.42 -16.87 -4.65
N GLY A 188 4.10 -16.90 -4.43
CA GLY A 188 3.37 -15.84 -3.73
C GLY A 188 3.06 -14.61 -4.59
N THR A 189 3.18 -14.66 -5.91
CA THR A 189 2.75 -13.56 -6.80
C THR A 189 1.24 -13.57 -7.02
N ALA A 190 0.67 -12.45 -7.50
CA ALA A 190 -0.74 -12.42 -7.87
C ALA A 190 -1.05 -13.35 -9.04
N GLU A 191 -0.10 -13.58 -9.96
CA GLU A 191 -0.21 -14.56 -11.04
C GLU A 191 -0.39 -15.99 -10.49
N GLU A 192 0.39 -16.40 -9.50
CA GLU A 192 0.19 -17.68 -8.82
C GLU A 192 -1.17 -17.72 -8.10
N PHE A 193 -1.59 -16.62 -7.47
CA PHE A 193 -2.87 -16.54 -6.79
C PHE A 193 -4.06 -16.64 -7.76
N PHE A 194 -3.98 -15.99 -8.92
CA PHE A 194 -4.98 -16.10 -9.99
C PHE A 194 -4.98 -17.50 -10.59
N ARG A 195 -3.82 -18.11 -10.84
CA ARG A 195 -3.69 -19.50 -11.30
C ARG A 195 -4.34 -20.48 -10.32
N ARG A 196 -4.01 -20.40 -9.03
CA ARG A 196 -4.63 -21.23 -7.98
C ARG A 196 -6.13 -21.00 -7.83
N LYS A 197 -6.62 -19.78 -8.09
CA LYS A 197 -8.05 -19.45 -8.07
C LYS A 197 -8.78 -20.02 -9.29
N MET A 198 -8.13 -20.06 -10.46
CA MET A 198 -8.64 -20.71 -11.67
C MET A 198 -8.65 -22.23 -11.50
N GLU A 199 -7.61 -22.82 -10.91
CA GLU A 199 -7.48 -24.26 -10.64
C GLU A 199 -8.51 -24.79 -9.63
N ARG A 200 -8.96 -23.96 -8.67
CA ARG A 200 -9.98 -24.34 -7.67
C ARG A 200 -11.43 -24.24 -8.15
N LYS A 201 -11.65 -23.86 -9.42
CA LYS A 201 -12.98 -23.77 -10.05
C LYS A 201 -13.33 -24.97 -10.94
N VAL A 202 -12.49 -26.00 -10.95
CA VAL A 202 -12.74 -27.32 -11.55
C VAL A 202 -12.97 -28.31 -10.41
#